data_AF-A0AAD6XT79-F1
#
_entry.id   AF-A0AAD6XT79-F1
#
_cell.length_a   1.000
_cell.length_b   1.000
_cell.length_c   1.000
_cell.angle_alpha   90.00
_cell.angle_beta   90.00
_cell.angle_gamma   90.00
#
_symmetry.space_group_name_H-M   'P 1'
#
loop_
_entity.id
_entity.type
_entity.pdbx_description
1 polymer ?
#
loop_
_entity_poly.entity_id
_entity_poly.type
_entity_poly.pdbx_seq_one_letter_code
_entity_poly.pdbx_strand_id
1 'polypeptide(L)'
;MSSNTRIALSEPLHPRYPSKFPFALKRLGLPQIASSFTGAPLPSELPLSLAPAALEFVFGMHYNIENTTEWATLVPPNHGRVRLAGAEYDIAMYRDLECLDTIRTAYVAMRGGARVRSTAAEACLGQIRQAILCTADTTLERAMVECAEPPCPASAAVATGNHVDHKCRDWSQVRAFVETNQMHG
;
A
#
# COMPACT_ATOMS: atom_id res chain seq x y z
N MET A 1 -1.87 17.01 64.80
CA MET A 1 -1.35 15.78 64.20
C MET A 1 -1.72 15.79 62.72
N SER A 2 -0.77 16.21 61.87
CA SER A 2 -0.98 16.38 60.43
C SER A 2 -0.61 15.08 59.73
N SER A 3 -1.57 14.39 59.12
CA SER A 3 -1.32 13.14 58.38
C SER A 3 -1.14 13.46 56.90
N ASN A 4 0.11 13.40 56.44
CA ASN A 4 0.48 13.54 55.04
C ASN A 4 0.28 12.18 54.33
N THR A 5 -0.81 12.04 53.59
CA THR A 5 -0.99 10.89 52.67
C THR A 5 -0.34 11.23 51.34
N ARG A 6 0.84 10.65 51.06
CA ARG A 6 1.47 10.70 49.73
C ARG A 6 0.69 9.80 48.77
N ILE A 7 0.15 10.39 47.72
CA ILE A 7 -0.40 9.70 46.56
C ILE A 7 0.81 9.14 45.78
N ALA A 8 0.93 7.82 45.72
CA ALA A 8 1.89 7.15 44.86
C ALA A 8 1.45 7.31 43.41
N LEU A 9 2.19 8.08 42.61
CA LEU A 9 2.04 8.11 41.17
C LEU A 9 2.58 6.77 40.63
N SER A 10 1.67 5.91 40.17
CA SER A 10 2.01 4.72 39.40
C SER A 10 2.72 5.13 38.11
N GLU A 11 3.93 4.61 37.89
CA GLU A 11 4.65 4.74 36.62
C GLU A 11 3.79 4.24 35.45
N PRO A 12 3.81 4.90 34.27
CA PRO A 12 3.20 4.36 33.08
C PRO A 12 4.00 3.14 32.61
N LEU A 13 3.36 1.97 32.63
CA LEU A 13 3.78 0.78 31.91
C LEU A 13 3.75 1.06 30.41
N HIS A 14 4.78 1.73 29.87
CA HIS A 14 5.06 1.67 28.45
C HIS A 14 5.77 0.34 28.17
N PRO A 15 5.13 -0.62 27.49
CA PRO A 15 5.85 -1.78 26.99
C PRO A 15 6.97 -1.27 26.08
N ARG A 16 8.22 -1.58 26.43
CA ARG A 16 9.38 -1.33 25.56
C ARG A 16 9.11 -2.03 24.24
N TYR A 17 8.79 -1.26 23.20
CA TYR A 17 8.69 -1.78 21.85
C TYR A 17 10.04 -2.44 21.51
N PRO A 18 10.08 -3.75 21.18
CA PRO A 18 11.32 -4.37 20.76
C PRO A 18 11.79 -3.68 19.48
N SER A 19 12.97 -3.05 19.53
CA SER A 19 13.57 -2.25 18.47
C SER A 19 14.08 -3.05 17.27
N LYS A 20 13.52 -4.24 17.03
CA LYS A 20 13.90 -5.12 15.93
C LYS A 20 12.75 -5.20 14.95
N PHE A 21 12.66 -4.22 14.05
CA PHE A 21 11.89 -4.42 12.83
C PHE A 21 12.50 -5.64 12.10
N PRO A 22 11.76 -6.73 11.88
CA PRO A 22 12.35 -8.01 11.48
C PRO A 22 12.79 -8.06 9.99
N PHE A 23 12.86 -6.94 9.30
CA PHE A 23 13.20 -6.87 7.89
C PHE A 23 14.32 -5.84 7.69
N ALA A 24 15.57 -6.32 7.66
CA ALA A 24 16.69 -5.48 7.25
C ALA A 24 16.54 -5.17 5.76
N LEU A 25 16.46 -3.89 5.39
CA LEU A 25 16.55 -3.47 4.00
C LEU A 25 17.89 -3.96 3.45
N LYS A 26 17.85 -4.83 2.44
CA LYS A 26 19.06 -5.26 1.73
C LYS A 26 19.55 -4.03 0.96
N ARG A 27 20.65 -3.43 1.41
CA ARG A 27 21.32 -2.38 0.61
C ARG A 27 21.57 -2.98 -0.78
N LEU A 28 21.20 -2.25 -1.82
CA LEU A 28 21.58 -2.56 -3.20
C LEU A 28 23.09 -2.30 -3.35
N GLY A 29 23.90 -3.15 -2.72
CA GLY A 29 25.34 -3.27 -2.88
C GLY A 29 25.61 -4.71 -3.29
N LEU A 30 26.15 -4.88 -4.50
CA LEU A 30 26.46 -6.16 -5.12
C LEU A 30 27.32 -7.06 -4.22
N PRO A 31 26.98 -8.36 -4.17
CA PRO A 31 27.96 -9.39 -4.45
C PRO A 31 27.58 -10.07 -5.77
N GLN A 32 28.48 -9.98 -6.74
CA GLN A 32 28.53 -10.87 -7.90
C GLN A 32 28.76 -12.29 -7.38
N ILE A 33 27.68 -13.00 -7.04
CA ILE A 33 27.72 -14.46 -7.05
C ILE A 33 27.69 -14.81 -8.52
N ALA A 34 28.82 -15.29 -9.06
CA ALA A 34 28.90 -15.85 -10.39
C ALA A 34 27.97 -17.07 -10.45
N SER A 35 26.70 -16.83 -10.74
CA SER A 35 25.75 -17.87 -11.09
C SER A 35 26.09 -18.27 -12.52
N SER A 36 26.47 -19.52 -12.73
CA SER A 36 26.66 -20.15 -14.03
C SER A 36 25.31 -20.39 -14.73
N PHE A 37 24.46 -19.37 -14.78
CA PHE A 37 23.28 -19.36 -15.61
C PHE A 37 23.74 -19.05 -17.04
N THR A 38 23.64 -20.03 -17.94
CA THR A 38 24.01 -19.92 -19.35
C THR A 38 22.99 -19.13 -20.19
N GLY A 39 22.03 -18.46 -19.55
CA GLY A 39 21.06 -17.55 -20.17
C GLY A 39 21.31 -16.09 -19.81
N ALA A 40 20.80 -15.17 -20.62
CA ALA A 40 20.77 -13.75 -20.25
C ALA A 40 19.99 -13.57 -18.93
N PRO A 41 20.42 -12.67 -18.03
CA PRO A 41 19.70 -12.41 -16.79
C PRO A 41 18.27 -11.94 -17.10
N LEU A 42 17.31 -12.51 -16.38
CA LEU A 42 15.91 -12.13 -16.49
C LEU A 42 15.73 -10.69 -15.96
N PRO A 43 14.88 -9.86 -16.61
CA PRO A 43 14.60 -8.52 -16.13
C PRO A 43 13.93 -8.55 -14.75
N SER A 44 14.39 -7.68 -13.85
CA SER A 44 13.76 -7.45 -12.53
C SER A 44 12.81 -6.25 -12.52
N GLU A 45 12.81 -5.45 -13.58
CA GLU A 45 11.97 -4.26 -13.76
C GLU A 45 11.46 -4.20 -15.20
N LEU A 46 10.37 -3.46 -15.40
CA LEU A 46 9.89 -3.16 -16.75
C LEU A 46 10.92 -2.31 -17.51
N PRO A 47 11.09 -2.52 -18.82
CA PRO A 47 12.00 -1.73 -19.65
C PRO A 47 11.38 -0.36 -19.99
N LEU A 48 10.98 0.40 -18.97
CA LEU A 48 10.28 1.68 -19.06
C LEU A 48 10.81 2.64 -17.99
N SER A 49 11.02 3.90 -18.38
CA SER A 49 11.25 4.99 -17.43
C SER A 49 9.94 5.72 -17.18
N LEU A 50 9.49 5.75 -15.93
CA LEU A 50 8.23 6.39 -15.56
C LEU A 50 8.44 7.89 -15.31
N ALA A 51 7.57 8.72 -15.90
CA ALA A 51 7.55 10.14 -15.57
C ALA A 51 7.09 10.38 -14.11
N PRO A 52 7.54 11.48 -13.47
CA PRO A 52 6.93 11.96 -12.24
C PRO A 52 5.46 12.33 -12.47
N ALA A 53 4.62 12.07 -11.47
CA ALA A 53 3.22 12.46 -11.45
C ALA A 53 2.82 12.94 -10.05
N ALA A 54 1.65 13.55 -9.94
CA ALA A 54 0.98 13.82 -8.67
C ALA A 54 -0.39 13.15 -8.69
N LEU A 55 -0.79 12.61 -7.54
CA LEU A 55 -2.14 12.08 -7.36
C LEU A 55 -2.75 12.69 -6.09
N GLU A 56 -3.90 13.33 -6.27
CA GLU A 56 -4.70 13.88 -5.18
C GLU A 56 -5.60 12.78 -4.61
N PHE A 57 -5.61 12.64 -3.28
CA PHE A 57 -6.61 11.80 -2.62
C PHE A 57 -7.91 12.58 -2.42
N VAL A 58 -9.01 12.08 -2.99
CA VAL A 58 -10.35 12.64 -2.78
C VAL A 58 -11.29 11.59 -2.18
N PHE A 59 -11.69 11.81 -0.93
CA PHE A 59 -12.52 10.85 -0.20
C PHE A 59 -13.92 10.68 -0.83
N GLY A 60 -14.38 9.44 -0.91
CA GLY A 60 -15.77 9.11 -1.26
C GLY A 60 -16.15 9.28 -2.74
N MET A 61 -15.24 9.74 -3.60
CA MET A 61 -15.50 9.95 -5.03
C MET A 61 -15.44 8.65 -5.85
N HIS A 62 -14.46 7.79 -5.55
CA HIS A 62 -14.16 6.59 -6.32
C HIS A 62 -13.88 5.41 -5.39
N TYR A 63 -14.04 4.20 -5.92
CA TYR A 63 -13.73 2.94 -5.27
C TYR A 63 -14.51 2.72 -3.98
N ASN A 64 -15.81 3.06 -3.99
CA ASN A 64 -16.72 2.67 -2.90
C ASN A 64 -16.61 1.15 -2.66
N ILE A 65 -16.57 0.73 -1.40
CA ILE A 65 -16.32 -0.69 -1.02
C ILE A 65 -17.30 -1.68 -1.65
N GLU A 66 -18.52 -1.26 -2.00
CA GLU A 66 -19.56 -2.10 -2.62
C GLU A 66 -19.55 -2.05 -4.16
N ASN A 67 -18.83 -1.11 -4.78
CA ASN A 67 -18.81 -0.90 -6.22
C ASN A 67 -17.87 -1.87 -6.95
N THR A 68 -18.24 -3.15 -7.01
CA THR A 68 -17.42 -4.22 -7.60
C THR A 68 -16.97 -3.93 -9.04
N THR A 69 -17.78 -3.24 -9.84
CA THR A 69 -17.45 -2.91 -11.22
C THR A 69 -16.29 -1.94 -11.32
N GLU A 70 -16.25 -0.91 -10.47
CA GLU A 70 -15.14 0.05 -10.44
C GLU A 70 -13.86 -0.61 -9.92
N TRP A 71 -13.95 -1.42 -8.88
CA TRP A 71 -12.82 -2.21 -8.37
C TRP A 71 -12.23 -3.15 -9.43
N ALA A 72 -13.07 -3.76 -10.26
CA ALA A 72 -12.62 -4.61 -11.37
C ALA A 72 -11.82 -3.86 -12.46
N THR A 73 -11.84 -2.52 -12.48
CA THR A 73 -11.08 -1.71 -13.45
C THR A 73 -9.62 -1.46 -13.06
N LEU A 74 -9.24 -1.76 -11.82
CA LEU A 74 -7.89 -1.51 -11.29
C LEU A 74 -6.81 -2.32 -12.02
N VAL A 75 -7.17 -3.52 -12.47
CA VAL A 75 -6.25 -4.49 -13.05
C VAL A 75 -6.69 -4.73 -14.49
N PRO A 76 -5.81 -4.55 -15.49
CA PRO A 76 -6.14 -4.86 -16.87
C PRO A 76 -6.35 -6.38 -17.05
N PRO A 77 -6.87 -6.83 -18.21
CA PRO A 77 -7.03 -8.25 -18.49
C PRO A 77 -5.76 -9.07 -18.22
N ASN A 78 -5.94 -10.38 -18.03
CA ASN A 78 -4.86 -11.32 -17.74
C ASN A 78 -3.99 -10.92 -16.52
N HIS A 79 -4.63 -10.38 -15.47
CA HIS A 79 -3.97 -9.99 -14.21
C HIS A 79 -2.87 -8.92 -14.37
N GLY A 80 -2.87 -8.19 -15.49
CA GLY A 80 -1.81 -7.24 -15.83
C GLY A 80 -0.42 -7.87 -15.97
N ARG A 81 -0.36 -9.14 -16.37
CA ARG A 81 0.90 -9.81 -16.67
C ARG A 81 1.49 -9.35 -17.99
N VAL A 82 2.81 -9.46 -18.08
CA VAL A 82 3.60 -9.16 -19.29
C VAL A 82 4.48 -10.33 -19.67
N ARG A 83 4.79 -10.44 -20.96
CA ARG A 83 5.77 -11.37 -21.50
C ARG A 83 7.02 -10.61 -21.93
N LEU A 84 8.15 -10.91 -21.27
CA LEU A 84 9.45 -10.28 -21.53
C LEU A 84 10.50 -11.38 -21.72
N ALA A 85 11.33 -11.28 -22.75
CA ALA A 85 12.40 -12.25 -23.04
C ALA A 85 11.96 -13.73 -22.99
N GLY A 86 10.72 -14.01 -23.41
CA GLY A 86 10.17 -15.38 -23.44
C GLY A 86 9.59 -15.91 -22.12
N ALA A 87 9.59 -15.11 -21.04
CA ALA A 87 8.98 -15.47 -19.76
C ALA A 87 7.81 -14.55 -19.40
N GLU A 88 6.85 -15.07 -18.64
CA GLU A 88 5.71 -14.31 -18.11
C GLU A 88 6.05 -13.73 -16.73
N TYR A 89 5.62 -12.50 -16.47
CA TYR A 89 5.87 -11.77 -15.23
C TYR A 89 4.59 -11.11 -14.72
N ASP A 90 4.39 -11.18 -13.42
CA ASP A 90 3.47 -10.31 -12.71
C ASP A 90 4.14 -8.95 -12.46
N ILE A 91 3.43 -7.87 -12.72
CA ILE A 91 3.86 -6.54 -12.31
C ILE A 91 3.42 -6.31 -10.87
N ALA A 92 4.38 -5.97 -10.00
CA ALA A 92 4.13 -5.75 -8.57
C ALA A 92 2.97 -4.79 -8.30
N MET A 93 2.87 -3.68 -9.04
CA MET A 93 1.77 -2.72 -8.92
C MET A 93 0.39 -3.36 -9.11
N TYR A 94 0.22 -4.24 -10.12
CA TYR A 94 -1.07 -4.90 -10.32
C TYR A 94 -1.34 -5.98 -9.27
N ARG A 95 -0.29 -6.71 -8.83
CA ARG A 95 -0.44 -7.62 -7.71
C ARG A 95 -0.88 -6.92 -6.42
N ASP A 96 -0.36 -5.72 -6.17
CA ASP A 96 -0.77 -4.90 -5.04
C ASP A 96 -2.25 -4.49 -5.17
N LEU A 97 -2.68 -4.05 -6.34
CA LEU A 97 -4.08 -3.68 -6.60
C LEU A 97 -5.06 -4.87 -6.47
N GLU A 98 -4.70 -6.05 -6.99
CA GLU A 98 -5.47 -7.28 -6.78
C GLU A 98 -5.57 -7.64 -5.29
N CYS A 99 -4.48 -7.44 -4.56
CA CYS A 99 -4.47 -7.69 -3.12
C CYS A 99 -5.36 -6.71 -2.35
N LEU A 100 -5.42 -5.45 -2.78
CA LEU A 100 -6.33 -4.46 -2.21
C LEU A 100 -7.79 -4.90 -2.39
N ASP A 101 -8.17 -5.36 -3.58
CA ASP A 101 -9.53 -5.85 -3.86
C ASP A 101 -9.86 -7.16 -3.11
N THR A 102 -8.87 -8.04 -2.94
CA THR A 102 -8.99 -9.26 -2.13
C THR A 102 -9.32 -8.93 -0.68
N ILE A 103 -8.62 -7.96 -0.09
CA ILE A 103 -8.87 -7.50 1.29
C ILE A 103 -10.25 -6.85 1.39
N ARG A 104 -10.61 -5.98 0.44
CA ARG A 104 -11.94 -5.34 0.38
C ARG A 104 -13.05 -6.39 0.36
N THR A 105 -12.95 -7.38 -0.51
CA THR A 105 -13.97 -8.43 -0.64
C THR A 105 -14.14 -9.21 0.67
N ALA A 106 -13.04 -9.54 1.35
CA ALA A 106 -13.10 -10.15 2.68
C ALA A 106 -13.80 -9.24 3.70
N TYR A 107 -13.49 -7.94 3.71
CA TYR A 107 -14.13 -6.95 4.58
C TYR A 107 -15.65 -6.86 4.33
N VAL A 108 -16.07 -6.73 3.08
CA VAL A 108 -17.50 -6.63 2.72
C VAL A 108 -18.26 -7.89 3.14
N ALA A 109 -17.69 -9.07 2.91
CA ALA A 109 -18.29 -10.33 3.34
C ALA A 109 -18.45 -10.41 4.86
N MET A 110 -17.44 -9.98 5.63
CA MET A 110 -17.53 -9.91 7.10
C MET A 110 -18.60 -8.93 7.58
N ARG A 111 -18.71 -7.76 6.94
CA ARG A 111 -19.76 -6.77 7.24
C ARG A 111 -21.16 -7.33 6.98
N GLY A 112 -21.30 -8.21 5.98
CA GLY A 112 -22.52 -8.97 5.71
C GLY A 112 -22.80 -10.12 6.69
N GLY A 113 -22.01 -10.28 7.74
CA GLY A 113 -22.19 -11.31 8.77
C GLY A 113 -21.48 -12.64 8.49
N ALA A 114 -20.73 -12.75 7.39
CA ALA A 114 -19.98 -13.97 7.09
C ALA A 114 -18.78 -14.14 8.03
N ARG A 115 -18.55 -15.36 8.51
CA ARG A 115 -17.31 -15.71 9.22
C ARG A 115 -16.23 -16.02 8.19
N VAL A 116 -15.46 -15.01 7.80
CA VAL A 116 -14.39 -15.14 6.81
C VAL A 116 -13.05 -15.37 7.51
N ARG A 117 -12.37 -16.46 7.14
CA ARG A 117 -10.93 -16.62 7.38
C ARG A 117 -10.27 -16.71 6.01
N SER A 118 -9.53 -15.69 5.63
CA SER A 118 -8.91 -15.59 4.30
C SER A 118 -7.40 -15.52 4.43
N THR A 119 -6.74 -16.65 4.21
CA THR A 119 -5.28 -16.73 4.12
C THR A 119 -4.75 -15.85 2.98
N ALA A 120 -5.52 -15.69 1.91
CA ALA A 120 -5.22 -14.75 0.83
C ALA A 120 -5.23 -13.30 1.31
N ALA A 121 -6.24 -12.87 2.07
CA ALA A 121 -6.29 -11.52 2.62
C ALA A 121 -5.15 -11.29 3.63
N GLU A 122 -4.81 -12.29 4.45
CA GLU A 122 -3.67 -12.23 5.37
C GLU A 122 -2.34 -12.06 4.63
N ALA A 123 -2.09 -12.84 3.57
CA ALA A 123 -0.92 -12.69 2.72
C ALA A 123 -0.89 -11.32 2.00
N CYS A 124 -2.05 -10.86 1.52
CA CYS A 124 -2.19 -9.58 0.84
C CYS A 124 -1.91 -8.38 1.76
N LEU A 125 -2.26 -8.44 3.04
CA LEU A 125 -1.86 -7.41 4.00
C LEU A 125 -0.33 -7.30 4.10
N GLY A 126 0.38 -8.43 4.05
CA GLY A 126 1.84 -8.46 3.99
C GLY A 126 2.39 -7.80 2.72
N GLN A 127 1.78 -8.12 1.56
CA GLN A 127 2.15 -7.58 0.26
C GLN A 127 1.96 -6.05 0.21
N ILE A 128 0.77 -5.55 0.56
CA ILE A 128 0.47 -4.10 0.58
C ILE A 128 1.40 -3.36 1.55
N ARG A 129 1.65 -3.93 2.74
CA ARG A 129 2.62 -3.36 3.68
C ARG A 129 3.99 -3.23 3.05
N GLN A 130 4.48 -4.25 2.34
CA GLN A 130 5.76 -4.18 1.65
C GLN A 130 5.77 -3.11 0.57
N ALA A 131 4.72 -3.00 -0.24
CA ALA A 131 4.60 -1.99 -1.28
C ALA A 131 4.66 -0.54 -0.73
N ILE A 132 3.93 -0.28 0.36
CA ILE A 132 3.94 1.02 1.05
C ILE A 132 5.36 1.33 1.57
N LEU A 133 6.01 0.37 2.23
CA LEU A 133 7.36 0.56 2.77
C LEU A 133 8.44 0.72 1.67
N CYS A 134 8.26 0.06 0.53
CA CYS A 134 9.15 0.21 -0.62
C CYS A 134 8.99 1.58 -1.29
N THR A 135 7.79 2.16 -1.27
CA THR A 135 7.55 3.51 -1.82
C THR A 135 8.05 4.59 -0.87
N ALA A 136 7.91 4.38 0.44
CA ALA A 136 8.34 5.31 1.49
C ALA A 136 7.92 6.76 1.21
N ASP A 137 6.64 6.96 0.89
CA ASP A 137 6.09 8.28 0.63
C ASP A 137 6.26 9.18 1.87
N THR A 138 6.81 10.37 1.65
CA THR A 138 7.13 11.37 2.69
C THR A 138 6.27 12.63 2.56
N THR A 139 5.22 12.57 1.74
CA THR A 139 4.22 13.64 1.62
C THR A 139 3.60 13.91 3.00
N LEU A 140 3.53 15.19 3.37
CA LEU A 140 2.98 15.62 4.67
C LEU A 140 1.50 15.96 4.53
N GLU A 141 0.65 15.21 5.25
CA GLU A 141 -0.77 15.50 5.34
C GLU A 141 -1.05 16.41 6.56
N ARG A 142 -1.59 17.60 6.31
CA ARG A 142 -1.87 18.56 7.38
C ARG A 142 -3.10 18.13 8.17
N ALA A 143 -3.01 18.17 9.50
CA ALA A 143 -4.18 18.05 10.37
C ALA A 143 -5.07 19.30 10.24
N MET A 144 -6.34 19.08 9.94
CA MET A 144 -7.37 20.13 9.89
C MET A 144 -8.37 19.93 11.03
N VAL A 145 -8.89 21.02 11.57
CA VAL A 145 -9.97 20.96 12.55
C VAL A 145 -11.28 20.82 11.78
N GLU A 146 -11.86 19.62 11.80
CA GLU A 146 -13.14 19.32 11.18
C GLU A 146 -14.16 19.06 12.30
N CYS A 147 -15.14 19.96 12.46
CA CYS A 147 -16.20 19.81 13.46
C CYS A 147 -17.55 19.99 12.78
N ALA A 148 -18.48 19.09 13.07
CA ALA A 148 -19.85 19.20 12.59
C ALA A 148 -20.56 20.45 13.15
N GLU A 149 -20.28 20.85 14.40
CA GLU A 149 -20.89 22.02 15.05
C GLU A 149 -19.87 22.79 15.93
N PRO A 150 -19.84 24.14 15.89
CA PRO A 150 -19.01 24.97 16.79
C PRO A 150 -19.55 25.02 18.24
N PRO A 151 -18.70 25.28 19.26
CA PRO A 151 -17.25 25.53 19.18
C PRO A 151 -16.41 24.25 19.21
N CYS A 152 -15.37 24.21 18.37
CA CYS A 152 -14.44 23.10 18.26
C CYS A 152 -13.48 23.01 19.46
N PRO A 153 -13.37 21.85 20.14
CA PRO A 153 -12.21 21.61 20.99
C PRO A 153 -10.95 21.47 20.13
N ALA A 154 -9.84 22.08 20.56
CA ALA A 154 -8.55 22.04 19.85
C ALA A 154 -8.01 20.60 19.65
N SER A 155 -8.53 19.62 20.38
CA SER A 155 -8.24 18.20 20.23
C SER A 155 -8.94 17.53 19.05
N ALA A 156 -9.74 18.25 18.25
CA ALA A 156 -10.47 17.73 17.10
C ALA A 156 -9.67 17.80 15.77
N ALA A 157 -8.40 18.19 15.79
CA ALA A 157 -7.58 18.22 14.59
C ALA A 157 -7.27 16.79 14.10
N VAL A 158 -7.70 16.45 12.88
CA VAL A 158 -7.45 15.15 12.24
C VAL A 158 -6.83 15.41 10.86
N ALA A 159 -5.78 14.67 10.52
CA ALA A 159 -5.27 14.63 9.15
C ALA A 159 -6.12 13.61 8.37
N THR A 160 -6.84 14.07 7.35
CA THR A 160 -7.72 13.21 6.54
C THR A 160 -7.05 12.75 5.24
N GLY A 161 -5.90 13.34 4.88
CA GLY A 161 -5.24 13.17 3.58
C GLY A 161 -6.02 13.75 2.39
N ASN A 162 -7.25 14.23 2.61
CA ASN A 162 -8.12 14.71 1.55
C ASN A 162 -7.55 15.99 0.93
N HIS A 163 -7.55 16.05 -0.40
CA HIS A 163 -6.98 17.14 -1.20
C HIS A 163 -5.48 17.37 -1.03
N VAL A 164 -4.73 16.32 -0.67
CA VAL A 164 -3.26 16.35 -0.62
C VAL A 164 -2.69 15.64 -1.85
N ASP A 165 -1.77 16.31 -2.53
CA ASP A 165 -1.03 15.75 -3.66
C ASP A 165 0.14 14.89 -3.18
N HIS A 166 0.12 13.62 -3.54
CA HIS A 166 1.22 12.68 -3.31
C HIS A 166 2.15 12.65 -4.52
N LYS A 167 3.47 12.60 -4.27
CA LYS A 167 4.46 12.43 -5.36
C LYS A 167 4.46 10.99 -5.84
N CYS A 168 4.09 10.79 -7.09
CA CYS A 168 3.93 9.48 -7.69
C CYS A 168 4.86 9.28 -8.90
N ARG A 169 4.95 8.03 -9.34
CA ARG A 169 5.37 7.67 -10.69
C ARG A 169 4.11 7.50 -11.54
N ASP A 170 4.15 7.92 -12.80
CA ASP A 170 3.01 7.87 -13.71
C ASP A 170 2.62 6.42 -14.02
N TRP A 171 1.64 5.90 -13.27
CA TRP A 171 1.16 4.53 -13.41
C TRP A 171 0.46 4.29 -14.77
N SER A 172 -0.04 5.34 -15.41
CA SER A 172 -0.73 5.21 -16.70
C SER A 172 0.22 4.72 -17.80
N GLN A 173 1.51 5.05 -17.70
CA GLN A 173 2.55 4.53 -18.59
C GLN A 173 2.78 3.03 -18.41
N VAL A 174 2.70 2.53 -17.16
CA VAL A 174 2.72 1.09 -16.89
C VAL A 174 1.53 0.41 -17.56
N ARG A 175 0.33 0.99 -17.41
CA ARG A 175 -0.89 0.44 -18.03
C ARG A 175 -0.80 0.38 -19.54
N ALA A 176 -0.40 1.47 -20.18
CA ALA A 176 -0.22 1.52 -21.63
C ALA A 176 0.81 0.48 -22.12
N PHE A 177 1.90 0.31 -21.37
CA PHE A 177 2.90 -0.72 -21.66
C PHE A 177 2.31 -2.13 -21.60
N VAL A 178 1.57 -2.46 -20.54
CA VAL A 178 0.94 -3.79 -20.38
C VAL A 178 -0.05 -4.08 -21.48
N GLU A 179 -0.97 -3.14 -21.74
CA GLU A 179 -2.00 -3.32 -22.76
C GLU A 179 -1.35 -3.55 -24.15
N THR A 180 -0.29 -2.80 -24.47
CA THR A 180 0.50 -3.02 -25.70
C THR A 180 1.19 -4.38 -25.70
N ASN A 181 1.81 -4.78 -24.59
CA ASN A 181 2.50 -6.06 -24.47
C ASN A 181 1.54 -7.26 -24.64
N GLN A 182 0.30 -7.15 -24.14
CA GLN A 182 -0.71 -8.19 -24.23
C GLN A 182 -1.36 -8.32 -25.62
N MET A 183 -1.38 -7.25 -26.42
CA MET A 183 -1.89 -7.31 -27.80
C MET A 183 -0.96 -8.08 -28.75
N HIS A 184 0.33 -8.18 -28.42
CA HIS A 184 1.36 -8.77 -29.27
C HIS A 184 2.06 -9.98 -28.66
N GLY A 185 1.67 -10.37 -27.44
CA GLY A 185 2.26 -11.46 -26.64
C GLY A 185 1.48 -12.76 -26.75
#